data_AF-A0A5P9Q9Y7-F1
#
_entry.id   AF-A0A5P9Q9Y7-F1
#
_cell.length_a   1.000
_cell.length_b   1.000
_cell.length_c   1.000
_cell.angle_alpha   90.00
_cell.angle_beta   90.00
_cell.angle_gamma   90.00
#
_symmetry.space_group_name_H-M   'P 1'
#
loop_
_entity.id
_entity.type
_entity.pdbx_description
1 polymer ?
#
loop_
_entity_poly.entity_id
_entity_poly.type
_entity_poly.pdbx_seq_one_letter_code
_entity_poly.pdbx_strand_id
1 'polypeptide(L)'
;MAQQVTSPMLNALRQVSATVINTVSGALPDAPTSYPSTDRGKEALRQAGLAWAPVPGLISQMETALSSAATDILAVATNRDLTPEAKSRQVGQLVDTARSNINGLADSAVSAGARVLDVLRAAAYPPRPQPEDAIQEARLAGIKADLRMVLDPVSANGDDLARRLGDLLGRAVADGDDLTTWVLASSHWPDDYLASRGADMAMSTWPSLVSSQLDGITSDTGLRDVRRAYARVSQPQRGIPALEVTLRVAVPSVLGDLQSSPAPFMR
;
A
#
# COMPACT_ATOMS: atom_id res chain seq x y z
N MET A 1 32.53 -21.04 -9.09
CA MET A 1 32.07 -19.64 -9.16
C MET A 1 30.67 -19.66 -9.73
N ALA A 2 29.64 -19.32 -8.94
CA ALA A 2 28.27 -19.25 -9.45
C ALA A 2 28.14 -18.02 -10.35
N GLN A 3 27.71 -18.20 -11.60
CA GLN A 3 27.42 -17.09 -12.52
C GLN A 3 26.28 -16.24 -11.92
N GLN A 4 26.48 -14.93 -11.81
CA GLN A 4 25.46 -14.03 -11.30
C GLN A 4 24.43 -13.76 -12.38
N VAL A 5 23.22 -14.26 -12.19
CA VAL A 5 22.04 -13.96 -13.00
C VAL A 5 21.78 -12.44 -12.95
N THR A 6 22.19 -11.70 -13.98
CA THR A 6 22.17 -10.22 -14.04
C THR A 6 21.07 -9.69 -14.97
N SER A 7 19.80 -9.85 -14.58
CA SER A 7 18.70 -9.18 -15.29
C SER A 7 18.43 -7.76 -14.79
N PRO A 8 18.33 -6.76 -15.69
CA PRO A 8 17.91 -5.40 -15.32
C PRO A 8 16.58 -5.36 -14.56
N MET A 9 15.62 -6.22 -14.93
CA MET A 9 14.32 -6.29 -14.26
C MET A 9 14.41 -6.94 -12.88
N LEU A 10 15.26 -7.95 -12.71
CA LEU A 10 15.51 -8.54 -11.39
C LEU A 10 16.20 -7.54 -10.44
N ASN A 11 17.13 -6.73 -10.97
CA ASN A 11 17.77 -5.66 -10.20
C ASN A 11 16.79 -4.54 -9.83
N ALA A 12 15.89 -4.16 -10.75
CA ALA A 12 14.82 -3.20 -10.47
C ALA A 12 13.87 -3.72 -9.39
N LEU A 13 13.44 -5.00 -9.47
CA LEU A 13 12.62 -5.65 -8.45
C LEU A 13 13.31 -5.61 -7.08
N ARG A 14 14.59 -5.97 -7.00
CA ARG A 14 15.39 -5.91 -5.76
C ARG A 14 15.46 -4.50 -5.20
N GLN A 15 15.75 -3.51 -6.04
CA GLN A 15 15.89 -2.12 -5.60
C GLN A 15 14.58 -1.55 -5.06
N VAL A 16 13.47 -1.79 -5.76
CA VAL A 16 12.15 -1.32 -5.30
C VAL A 16 11.73 -2.08 -4.04
N SER A 17 11.89 -3.40 -4.01
CA SER A 17 11.55 -4.21 -2.83
C SER A 17 12.36 -3.79 -1.61
N ALA A 18 13.66 -3.55 -1.74
CA ALA A 18 14.51 -3.04 -0.65
C ALA A 18 14.06 -1.65 -0.19
N THR A 19 13.70 -0.77 -1.13
CA THR A 19 13.18 0.58 -0.80
C THR A 19 11.88 0.50 -0.01
N VAL A 20 10.94 -0.35 -0.43
CA VAL A 20 9.66 -0.54 0.27
C VAL A 20 9.89 -1.20 1.63
N ILE A 21 10.71 -2.25 1.71
CA ILE A 21 11.06 -2.90 2.98
C ILE A 21 11.62 -1.88 3.96
N ASN A 22 12.60 -1.08 3.55
CA ASN A 22 13.18 -0.07 4.44
C ASN A 22 12.15 1.01 4.84
N THR A 23 11.29 1.43 3.91
CA THR A 23 10.26 2.45 4.17
C THR A 23 9.22 1.94 5.17
N VAL A 24 8.72 0.72 4.97
CA VAL A 24 7.68 0.13 5.83
C VAL A 24 8.25 -0.30 7.17
N SER A 25 9.39 -0.99 7.18
CA SER A 25 10.03 -1.40 8.43
C SER A 25 10.47 -0.19 9.26
N GLY A 26 10.93 0.90 8.64
CA GLY A 26 11.25 2.15 9.35
C GLY A 26 10.03 2.98 9.78
N ALA A 27 8.82 2.59 9.36
CA ALA A 27 7.55 3.21 9.79
C ALA A 27 6.82 2.38 10.86
N LEU A 28 7.22 1.12 11.05
CA LEU A 28 6.61 0.18 11.98
C LEU A 28 7.57 -0.11 13.15
N PRO A 29 7.06 -0.60 14.29
CA PRO A 29 7.92 -0.92 15.42
C PRO A 29 8.80 -2.14 15.16
N ASP A 30 10.10 -2.05 15.49
CA ASP A 30 11.08 -3.14 15.34
C ASP A 30 10.72 -4.38 16.18
N ALA A 31 10.10 -4.17 17.35
CA ALA A 31 9.63 -5.22 18.25
C ALA A 31 8.13 -5.03 18.51
N PRO A 32 7.24 -5.49 17.61
CA PRO A 32 5.80 -5.25 17.75
C PRO A 32 5.27 -5.74 19.09
N THR A 33 5.80 -6.86 19.60
CA THR A 33 5.39 -7.49 20.87
C THR A 33 5.77 -6.70 22.12
N SER A 34 6.60 -5.65 22.03
CA SER A 34 6.97 -4.82 23.18
C SER A 34 6.01 -3.65 23.42
N TYR A 35 5.06 -3.42 22.50
CA TYR A 35 4.08 -2.34 22.62
C TYR A 35 2.93 -2.75 23.55
N PRO A 36 2.60 -1.93 24.57
CA PRO A 36 1.47 -2.22 25.46
C PRO A 36 0.14 -2.16 24.70
N SER A 37 -0.71 -3.15 24.91
CA SER A 37 -2.03 -3.29 24.25
C SER A 37 -3.11 -2.35 24.78
N THR A 38 -2.81 -1.54 25.78
CA THR A 38 -3.76 -0.63 26.45
C THR A 38 -3.95 0.70 25.72
N ASP A 39 -3.09 1.01 24.75
CA ASP A 39 -3.14 2.22 23.93
C ASP A 39 -3.53 1.83 22.51
N ARG A 40 -4.65 2.39 22.02
CA ARG A 40 -5.24 2.04 20.72
C ARG A 40 -4.25 2.26 19.57
N GLY A 41 -3.47 3.34 19.61
CA GLY A 41 -2.48 3.63 18.57
C GLY A 41 -1.32 2.64 18.61
N LYS A 42 -0.82 2.33 19.81
CA LYS A 42 0.25 1.35 20.00
C LYS A 42 -0.17 -0.07 19.60
N GLU A 43 -1.39 -0.48 19.92
CA GLU A 43 -1.94 -1.78 19.49
C GLU A 43 -2.06 -1.87 17.96
N ALA A 44 -2.50 -0.80 17.30
CA ALA A 44 -2.56 -0.77 15.84
C ALA A 44 -1.18 -0.88 15.18
N LEU A 45 -0.17 -0.14 15.70
CA LEU A 45 1.23 -0.26 15.24
C LEU A 45 1.77 -1.68 15.43
N ARG A 46 1.45 -2.32 16.56
CA ARG A 46 1.81 -3.71 16.82
C ARG A 46 1.19 -4.67 15.80
N GLN A 47 -0.12 -4.57 15.57
CA GLN A 47 -0.84 -5.43 14.63
C GLN A 47 -0.32 -5.24 13.20
N ALA A 48 -0.03 -4.00 12.81
CA ALA A 48 0.62 -3.68 11.55
C ALA A 48 2.02 -4.31 11.45
N GLY A 49 2.84 -4.19 12.49
CA GLY A 49 4.15 -4.84 12.56
C GLY A 49 4.09 -6.36 12.42
N LEU A 50 3.13 -7.02 13.08
CA LEU A 50 2.91 -8.46 12.97
C LEU A 50 2.44 -8.88 11.56
N ALA A 51 1.59 -8.09 10.93
CA ALA A 51 1.16 -8.34 9.55
C ALA A 51 2.31 -8.16 8.55
N TRP A 52 3.21 -7.21 8.79
CA TRP A 52 4.37 -6.95 7.92
C TRP A 52 5.52 -7.95 8.08
N ALA A 53 5.71 -8.51 9.27
CA ALA A 53 6.83 -9.39 9.62
C ALA A 53 7.19 -10.48 8.58
N PRO A 54 6.24 -11.21 7.94
CA PRO A 54 6.59 -12.22 6.94
C PRO A 54 7.04 -11.65 5.58
N VAL A 55 6.73 -10.38 5.26
CA VAL A 55 6.90 -9.83 3.90
C VAL A 55 8.36 -9.85 3.41
N PRO A 56 9.37 -9.40 4.19
CA PRO A 56 10.77 -9.49 3.75
C PRO A 56 11.20 -10.93 3.44
N GLY A 57 10.74 -11.90 4.22
CA GLY A 57 11.02 -13.32 4.00
C GLY A 57 10.37 -13.86 2.72
N LEU A 58 9.13 -13.46 2.42
CA LEU A 58 8.43 -13.82 1.19
C LEU A 58 9.13 -13.24 -0.04
N ILE A 59 9.58 -11.98 0.02
CA ILE A 59 10.34 -11.33 -1.06
C ILE A 59 11.67 -12.07 -1.30
N SER A 60 12.42 -12.38 -0.24
CA SER A 60 13.67 -13.14 -0.36
C SER A 60 13.46 -14.54 -0.98
N GLN A 61 12.37 -15.22 -0.63
CA GLN A 61 11.99 -16.49 -1.24
C GLN A 61 11.66 -16.33 -2.73
N MET A 62 10.96 -15.27 -3.13
CA MET A 62 10.67 -14.98 -4.54
C MET A 62 11.96 -14.74 -5.34
N GLU A 63 12.88 -13.94 -4.82
CA GLU A 63 14.17 -13.67 -5.48
C GLU A 63 15.01 -14.94 -5.64
N THR A 64 14.98 -15.81 -4.62
CA THR A 64 15.63 -17.12 -4.67
C THR A 64 14.99 -18.03 -5.71
N ALA A 65 13.66 -18.09 -5.76
CA ALA A 65 12.92 -18.87 -6.74
C ALA A 65 13.16 -18.40 -8.18
N LEU A 66 13.20 -17.08 -8.42
CA LEU A 66 13.56 -16.49 -9.71
C LEU A 66 14.99 -16.84 -10.13
N SER A 67 15.93 -16.77 -9.20
CA SER A 67 17.34 -17.09 -9.47
C SER A 67 17.55 -18.59 -9.75
N SER A 68 16.84 -19.46 -9.02
CA SER A 68 16.83 -20.91 -9.28
C SER A 68 16.25 -21.21 -10.65
N ALA A 69 15.08 -20.67 -10.97
CA ALA A 69 14.44 -20.86 -12.27
C ALA A 69 15.35 -20.41 -13.43
N ALA A 70 16.04 -19.28 -13.28
CA ALA A 70 17.02 -18.82 -14.26
C ALA A 70 18.17 -19.81 -14.46
N THR A 71 18.69 -20.37 -13.37
CA THR A 71 19.78 -21.37 -13.40
C THR A 71 19.33 -22.66 -14.08
N ASP A 72 18.14 -23.15 -13.75
CA ASP A 72 17.58 -24.39 -14.31
C ASP A 72 17.28 -24.23 -15.81
N ILE A 73 16.71 -23.08 -16.21
CA ILE A 73 16.44 -22.76 -17.62
C ILE A 73 17.76 -22.67 -18.41
N LEU A 74 18.80 -22.06 -17.84
CA LEU A 74 20.12 -22.00 -18.48
C LEU A 74 20.73 -23.39 -18.68
N ALA A 75 20.62 -24.27 -17.68
CA ALA A 75 21.08 -25.65 -17.77
C ALA A 75 20.38 -26.40 -18.91
N VAL A 76 19.07 -26.23 -19.06
CA VAL A 76 18.30 -26.80 -20.19
C VAL A 76 18.73 -26.19 -21.52
N ALA A 77 18.85 -24.86 -21.60
CA ALA A 77 19.18 -24.16 -22.83
C ALA A 77 20.57 -24.55 -23.38
N THR A 78 21.54 -24.74 -22.50
CA THR A 78 22.93 -25.08 -22.84
C THR A 78 23.18 -26.58 -23.02
N ASN A 79 22.24 -27.44 -22.60
CA ASN A 79 22.35 -28.87 -22.77
C ASN A 79 22.42 -29.24 -24.27
N ARG A 80 23.51 -29.91 -24.68
CA ARG A 80 23.75 -30.29 -26.07
C ARG A 80 22.99 -31.55 -26.50
N ASP A 81 22.53 -32.34 -25.54
CA ASP A 81 21.86 -33.62 -25.78
C ASP A 81 20.37 -33.44 -26.09
N LEU A 82 19.82 -32.24 -25.87
CA LEU A 82 18.41 -31.92 -26.11
C LEU A 82 18.19 -31.30 -27.49
N THR A 83 17.15 -31.76 -28.18
CA THR A 83 16.65 -31.09 -29.40
C THR A 83 16.04 -29.72 -29.06
N PRO A 84 15.93 -28.80 -30.04
CA PRO A 84 15.26 -27.51 -29.82
C PRO A 84 13.85 -27.63 -29.24
N GLU A 85 13.06 -28.60 -29.69
CA GLU A 85 11.69 -28.85 -29.21
C GLU A 85 11.67 -29.42 -27.79
N ALA A 86 12.64 -30.26 -27.43
CA ALA A 86 12.79 -30.77 -26.08
C ALA A 86 13.19 -29.64 -25.11
N LYS A 87 14.10 -28.74 -25.52
CA LYS A 87 14.48 -27.54 -24.76
C LYS A 87 13.29 -26.64 -24.53
N SER A 88 12.55 -26.31 -25.59
CA SER A 88 11.37 -25.43 -25.49
C SER A 88 10.32 -25.98 -24.52
N ARG A 89 10.02 -27.28 -24.58
CA ARG A 89 9.08 -27.93 -23.65
C ARG A 89 9.56 -27.91 -22.21
N GLN A 90 10.82 -28.25 -21.94
CA GLN A 90 11.37 -28.25 -20.58
C GLN A 90 11.45 -26.83 -20.00
N VAL A 91 11.88 -25.84 -20.79
CA VAL A 91 11.88 -24.43 -20.38
C VAL A 91 10.45 -23.99 -20.05
N GLY A 92 9.46 -24.33 -20.88
CA GLY A 92 8.05 -24.03 -20.60
C GLY A 92 7.59 -24.60 -19.25
N GLN A 93 7.89 -25.87 -18.97
CA GLN A 93 7.53 -26.51 -17.69
C GLN A 93 8.21 -25.85 -16.48
N LEU A 94 9.48 -25.47 -16.60
CA LEU A 94 10.21 -24.75 -15.56
C LEU A 94 9.62 -23.37 -15.31
N VAL A 95 9.28 -22.63 -16.38
CA VAL A 95 8.66 -21.31 -16.28
C VAL A 95 7.28 -21.39 -15.65
N ASP A 96 6.45 -22.37 -16.02
CA ASP A 96 5.10 -22.55 -15.45
C ASP A 96 5.18 -22.91 -13.96
N THR A 97 6.12 -23.78 -13.57
CA THR A 97 6.37 -24.14 -12.17
C THR A 97 6.83 -22.93 -11.36
N ALA A 98 7.80 -22.17 -11.89
CA ALA A 98 8.30 -20.96 -11.27
C ALA A 98 7.18 -19.91 -11.12
N ARG A 99 6.38 -19.72 -12.17
CA ARG A 99 5.23 -18.79 -12.17
C ARG A 99 4.23 -19.14 -11.07
N SER A 100 3.84 -20.41 -10.96
CA SER A 100 2.91 -20.85 -9.91
C SER A 100 3.44 -20.57 -8.51
N ASN A 101 4.71 -20.88 -8.24
CA ASN A 101 5.32 -20.68 -6.93
C ASN A 101 5.46 -19.17 -6.60
N ILE A 102 6.02 -18.39 -7.52
CA ILE A 102 6.29 -16.97 -7.28
C ILE A 102 4.97 -16.18 -7.15
N ASN A 103 3.92 -16.52 -7.92
CA ASN A 103 2.61 -15.87 -7.75
C ASN A 103 2.03 -16.11 -6.36
N GLY A 104 2.13 -17.34 -5.82
CA GLY A 104 1.66 -17.62 -4.46
C GLY A 104 2.40 -16.81 -3.38
N LEU A 105 3.72 -16.63 -3.55
CA LEU A 105 4.52 -15.78 -2.66
C LEU A 105 4.16 -14.29 -2.81
N ALA A 106 3.96 -13.83 -4.06
CA ALA A 106 3.57 -12.45 -4.35
C ALA A 106 2.20 -12.11 -3.77
N ASP A 107 1.20 -12.97 -3.95
CA ASP A 107 -0.14 -12.80 -3.40
C ASP A 107 -0.12 -12.76 -1.87
N SER A 108 0.71 -13.61 -1.24
CA SER A 108 0.91 -13.60 0.21
C SER A 108 1.52 -12.28 0.70
N ALA A 109 2.52 -11.75 -0.02
CA ALA A 109 3.17 -10.48 0.31
C ALA A 109 2.21 -9.29 0.12
N VAL A 110 1.45 -9.27 -0.97
CA VAL A 110 0.43 -8.24 -1.26
C VAL A 110 -0.68 -8.28 -0.22
N SER A 111 -1.19 -9.46 0.14
CA SER A 111 -2.23 -9.62 1.16
C SER A 111 -1.77 -9.14 2.55
N ALA A 112 -0.54 -9.48 2.94
CA ALA A 112 0.07 -9.00 4.17
C ALA A 112 0.22 -7.46 4.17
N GLY A 113 0.68 -6.88 3.05
CA GLY A 113 0.74 -5.43 2.87
C GLY A 113 -0.62 -4.75 2.94
N ALA A 114 -1.64 -5.28 2.27
CA ALA A 114 -3.01 -4.76 2.34
C ALA A 114 -3.51 -4.73 3.79
N ARG A 115 -3.26 -5.80 4.56
CA ARG A 115 -3.62 -5.86 5.97
C ARG A 115 -2.93 -4.79 6.82
N VAL A 116 -1.67 -4.44 6.52
CA VAL A 116 -0.96 -3.33 7.17
C VAL A 116 -1.68 -2.01 6.91
N LEU A 117 -2.03 -1.74 5.65
CA LEU A 117 -2.77 -0.52 5.28
C LEU A 117 -4.12 -0.46 5.99
N ASP A 118 -4.87 -1.55 6.02
CA ASP A 118 -6.19 -1.62 6.64
C ASP A 118 -6.13 -1.35 8.15
N VAL A 119 -5.22 -2.03 8.86
CA VAL A 119 -5.02 -1.85 10.31
C VAL A 119 -4.66 -0.41 10.64
N LEU A 120 -3.68 0.16 9.92
CA LEU A 120 -3.24 1.52 10.16
C LEU A 120 -4.32 2.53 9.80
N ARG A 121 -5.04 2.35 8.68
CA ARG A 121 -6.14 3.23 8.28
C ARG A 121 -7.27 3.22 9.31
N ALA A 122 -7.70 2.05 9.75
CA ALA A 122 -8.79 1.90 10.73
C ALA A 122 -8.46 2.54 12.10
N ALA A 123 -7.18 2.63 12.44
CA ALA A 123 -6.71 3.28 13.66
C ALA A 123 -6.39 4.77 13.47
N ALA A 124 -5.91 5.17 12.29
CA ALA A 124 -5.51 6.54 11.96
C ALA A 124 -6.69 7.52 11.98
N TYR A 125 -7.87 7.04 11.57
CA TYR A 125 -9.05 7.86 11.34
C TYR A 125 -10.20 7.48 12.29
N PRO A 126 -11.07 8.44 12.65
CA PRO A 126 -12.20 8.18 13.53
C PRO A 126 -13.13 7.13 12.93
N PRO A 127 -13.62 6.16 13.72
CA PRO A 127 -14.59 5.19 13.23
C PRO A 127 -15.93 5.86 12.97
N ARG A 128 -16.78 5.20 12.17
CA ARG A 128 -18.16 5.64 12.02
C ARG A 128 -18.89 5.57 13.37
N PRO A 129 -19.57 6.64 13.83
CA PRO A 129 -20.34 6.60 15.06
C PRO A 129 -21.48 5.56 14.97
N GLN A 130 -21.84 4.94 16.09
CA GLN A 130 -22.97 4.00 16.20
C GLN A 130 -24.19 4.71 16.82
N PRO A 131 -25.43 4.26 16.55
CA PRO A 131 -25.83 3.17 15.64
C PRO A 131 -25.91 3.61 14.17
N GLU A 132 -25.67 2.66 13.26
CA GLU A 132 -25.84 2.84 11.82
C GLU A 132 -27.29 2.57 11.38
N ASP A 133 -28.22 3.44 11.81
CA ASP A 133 -29.65 3.31 11.52
C ASP A 133 -30.17 4.36 10.52
N ALA A 134 -31.45 4.26 10.16
CA ALA A 134 -32.09 5.17 9.21
C ALA A 134 -32.07 6.64 9.66
N ILE A 135 -32.06 6.90 10.97
CA ILE A 135 -32.00 8.27 11.51
C ILE A 135 -30.60 8.83 11.29
N GLN A 136 -29.56 8.02 11.53
CA GLN A 136 -28.18 8.42 11.26
C GLN A 136 -27.96 8.65 9.76
N GLU A 137 -28.51 7.82 8.88
CA GLU A 137 -28.43 8.03 7.42
C GLU A 137 -29.12 9.34 6.98
N ALA A 138 -30.27 9.67 7.56
CA ALA A 138 -30.94 10.95 7.30
C ALA A 138 -30.09 12.15 7.76
N ARG A 139 -29.44 12.04 8.92
CA ARG A 139 -28.49 13.07 9.41
C ARG A 139 -27.27 13.19 8.51
N LEU A 140 -26.70 12.06 8.05
CA LEU A 140 -25.59 12.05 7.10
C LEU A 140 -25.96 12.75 5.79
N ALA A 141 -27.17 12.52 5.27
CA ALA A 141 -27.66 13.22 4.09
C ALA A 141 -27.77 14.73 4.34
N GLY A 142 -28.27 15.13 5.51
CA GLY A 142 -28.31 16.54 5.95
C GLY A 142 -26.93 17.18 6.01
N ILE A 143 -25.98 16.55 6.71
CA ILE A 143 -24.58 17.01 6.80
C ILE A 143 -23.97 17.18 5.42
N LYS A 144 -24.12 16.20 4.53
CA LYS A 144 -23.59 16.27 3.16
C LYS A 144 -24.21 17.42 2.36
N ALA A 145 -25.51 17.68 2.54
CA ALA A 145 -26.19 18.80 1.88
C ALA A 145 -25.70 20.16 2.43
N ASP A 146 -25.57 20.29 3.74
CA ASP A 146 -25.08 21.51 4.39
C ASP A 146 -23.63 21.80 4.01
N LEU A 147 -22.77 20.77 3.99
CA LEU A 147 -21.38 20.90 3.54
C LEU A 147 -21.33 21.39 2.08
N ARG A 148 -22.15 20.83 1.17
CA ARG A 148 -22.26 21.33 -0.21
C ARG A 148 -22.68 22.78 -0.25
N MET A 149 -23.71 23.17 0.49
CA MET A 149 -24.18 24.56 0.53
C MET A 149 -23.09 25.55 0.94
N VAL A 150 -22.17 25.14 1.83
CA VAL A 150 -21.05 25.99 2.28
C VAL A 150 -19.86 25.96 1.33
N LEU A 151 -19.63 24.85 0.62
CA LEU A 151 -18.46 24.65 -0.24
C LEU A 151 -18.72 25.02 -1.69
N ASP A 152 -19.96 24.92 -2.18
CA ASP A 152 -20.32 25.21 -3.56
C ASP A 152 -20.03 26.67 -3.98
N PRO A 153 -20.22 27.68 -3.10
CA PRO A 153 -19.88 29.07 -3.41
C PRO A 153 -18.37 29.35 -3.44
N VAL A 154 -17.53 28.46 -2.92
CA VAL A 154 -16.07 28.63 -2.95
C VAL A 154 -15.61 28.47 -4.41
N SER A 155 -14.71 29.36 -4.85
CA SER A 155 -14.10 29.28 -6.16
C SER A 155 -13.52 27.88 -6.39
N ALA A 156 -13.58 27.38 -7.63
CA ALA A 156 -13.09 26.05 -7.97
C ALA A 156 -11.55 25.95 -7.94
N ASN A 157 -10.83 26.91 -7.33
CA ASN A 157 -9.42 26.72 -7.05
C ASN A 157 -9.28 25.66 -5.94
N GLY A 158 -8.57 24.58 -6.27
CA GLY A 158 -8.44 23.43 -5.38
C GLY A 158 -7.92 23.79 -3.99
N ASP A 159 -7.03 24.78 -3.88
CA ASP A 159 -6.41 25.17 -2.61
C ASP A 159 -7.41 25.81 -1.63
N ASP A 160 -8.31 26.69 -2.11
CA ASP A 160 -9.29 27.32 -1.23
C ASP A 160 -10.36 26.31 -0.79
N LEU A 161 -10.71 25.38 -1.67
CA LEU A 161 -11.65 24.31 -1.37
C LEU A 161 -11.09 23.34 -0.33
N ALA A 162 -9.83 22.91 -0.50
CA ALA A 162 -9.11 22.06 0.45
C ALA A 162 -8.97 22.72 1.82
N ARG A 163 -8.60 24.00 1.84
CA ARG A 163 -8.49 24.79 3.07
C ARG A 163 -9.83 24.93 3.76
N ARG A 164 -10.91 25.21 3.02
CA ARG A 164 -12.25 25.32 3.59
C ARG A 164 -12.75 24.00 4.16
N LEU A 165 -12.50 22.87 3.49
CA LEU A 165 -12.77 21.54 4.03
C LEU A 165 -11.97 21.29 5.32
N GLY A 166 -10.71 21.71 5.35
CA GLY A 166 -9.86 21.64 6.54
C GLY A 166 -10.41 22.45 7.72
N ASP A 167 -10.88 23.68 7.46
CA ASP A 167 -11.50 24.54 8.47
C ASP A 167 -12.80 23.91 9.03
N LEU A 168 -13.61 23.31 8.15
CA LEU A 168 -14.84 22.61 8.55
C LEU A 168 -14.54 21.38 9.40
N LEU A 169 -13.50 20.61 9.03
CA LEU A 169 -13.02 19.49 9.84
C LEU A 169 -12.55 19.98 11.21
N GLY A 170 -11.68 21.00 11.25
CA GLY A 170 -11.18 21.54 12.51
C GLY A 170 -12.29 22.00 13.46
N ARG A 171 -13.35 22.62 12.92
CA ARG A 171 -14.56 22.97 13.69
C ARG A 171 -15.31 21.75 14.18
N ALA A 172 -15.60 20.79 13.29
CA ALA A 172 -16.32 19.58 13.65
C ALA A 172 -15.65 18.84 14.81
N VAL A 173 -14.31 18.75 14.82
CA VAL A 173 -13.64 18.10 15.95
C VAL A 173 -13.60 18.98 17.20
N ALA A 174 -13.44 20.30 17.07
CA ALA A 174 -13.49 21.21 18.23
C ALA A 174 -14.87 21.18 18.93
N ASP A 175 -15.94 21.03 18.15
CA ASP A 175 -17.32 20.96 18.63
C ASP A 175 -17.72 19.56 19.13
N GLY A 176 -16.86 18.54 18.95
CA GLY A 176 -17.16 17.15 19.30
C GLY A 176 -18.21 16.50 18.40
N ASP A 177 -18.39 16.99 17.17
CA ASP A 177 -19.29 16.40 16.19
C ASP A 177 -18.62 15.19 15.52
N ASP A 178 -18.75 14.04 16.15
CA ASP A 178 -18.15 12.78 15.69
C ASP A 178 -18.64 12.37 14.29
N LEU A 179 -19.89 12.68 13.94
CA LEU A 179 -20.49 12.26 12.66
C LEU A 179 -19.96 13.12 11.51
N THR A 180 -19.92 14.44 11.68
CA THR A 180 -19.32 15.34 10.69
C THR A 180 -17.82 15.12 10.59
N THR A 181 -17.15 14.88 11.72
CA THR A 181 -15.73 14.51 11.76
C THR A 181 -15.46 13.24 10.97
N TRP A 182 -16.28 12.20 11.14
CA TRP A 182 -16.16 10.96 10.35
C TRP A 182 -16.41 11.22 8.85
N VAL A 183 -17.45 11.99 8.49
CA VAL A 183 -17.74 12.34 7.08
C VAL A 183 -16.53 13.01 6.43
N LEU A 184 -15.93 13.98 7.09
CA LEU A 184 -14.81 14.74 6.54
C LEU A 184 -13.48 13.96 6.60
N ALA A 185 -13.19 13.23 7.66
CA ALA A 185 -11.89 12.60 7.84
C ALA A 185 -11.77 11.18 7.27
N SER A 186 -12.89 10.44 7.16
CA SER A 186 -12.85 8.98 6.99
C SER A 186 -13.73 8.44 5.86
N SER A 187 -14.78 9.18 5.48
CA SER A 187 -15.67 8.78 4.38
C SER A 187 -15.08 9.17 3.01
N HIS A 188 -15.62 8.58 1.94
CA HIS A 188 -15.25 8.93 0.55
C HIS A 188 -15.83 10.26 0.07
N TRP A 189 -16.74 10.87 0.83
CA TRP A 189 -17.47 12.04 0.40
C TRP A 189 -16.58 13.25 0.03
N PRO A 190 -15.49 13.60 0.77
CA PRO A 190 -14.61 14.69 0.38
C PRO A 190 -13.89 14.43 -0.94
N ASP A 191 -13.42 13.19 -1.17
CA ASP A 191 -12.74 12.81 -2.41
C ASP A 191 -13.70 12.92 -3.60
N ASP A 192 -14.92 12.38 -3.46
CA ASP A 192 -15.97 12.46 -4.48
C ASP A 192 -16.37 13.91 -4.78
N TYR A 193 -16.46 14.74 -3.73
CA TYR A 193 -16.81 16.15 -3.86
C TYR A 193 -15.70 16.92 -4.57
N LEU A 194 -14.44 16.78 -4.15
CA LEU A 194 -13.29 17.42 -4.79
C LEU A 194 -13.15 17.00 -6.27
N ALA A 195 -13.33 15.71 -6.56
CA ALA A 195 -13.36 15.20 -7.93
C ALA A 195 -14.48 15.85 -8.77
N SER A 196 -15.69 15.97 -8.22
CA SER A 196 -16.83 16.60 -8.90
C SER A 196 -16.61 18.09 -9.22
N ARG A 197 -15.68 18.74 -8.51
CA ARG A 197 -15.30 20.14 -8.70
C ARG A 197 -14.05 20.31 -9.58
N GLY A 198 -13.47 19.23 -10.09
CA GLY A 198 -12.23 19.25 -10.88
C GLY A 198 -10.99 19.64 -10.08
N ALA A 199 -10.99 19.39 -8.77
CA ALA A 199 -9.95 19.81 -7.83
C ALA A 199 -8.91 18.70 -7.56
N ASP A 200 -8.31 18.13 -8.61
CA ASP A 200 -7.41 16.97 -8.50
C ASP A 200 -6.20 17.22 -7.57
N MET A 201 -5.65 18.44 -7.60
CA MET A 201 -4.56 18.81 -6.69
C MET A 201 -5.01 18.80 -5.22
N ALA A 202 -6.24 19.23 -4.94
CA ALA A 202 -6.81 19.20 -3.60
C ALA A 202 -6.98 17.77 -3.09
N MET A 203 -7.41 16.85 -3.95
CA MET A 203 -7.53 15.42 -3.60
C MET A 203 -6.19 14.84 -3.14
N SER A 204 -5.09 15.23 -3.80
CA SER A 204 -3.74 14.74 -3.43
C SER A 204 -3.25 15.28 -2.08
N THR A 205 -3.68 16.47 -1.69
CA THR A 205 -3.24 17.13 -0.45
C THR A 205 -4.19 16.88 0.73
N TRP A 206 -5.46 16.52 0.45
CA TRP A 206 -6.50 16.31 1.45
C TRP A 206 -6.10 15.35 2.58
N PRO A 207 -5.54 14.16 2.32
CA PRO A 207 -5.12 13.25 3.40
C PRO A 207 -4.10 13.86 4.38
N SER A 208 -3.25 14.77 3.89
CA SER A 208 -2.26 15.47 4.72
C SER A 208 -2.92 16.53 5.60
N LEU A 209 -3.90 17.25 5.07
CA LEU A 209 -4.71 18.22 5.82
C LEU A 209 -5.53 17.53 6.92
N VAL A 210 -6.20 16.42 6.60
CA VAL A 210 -6.94 15.63 7.60
C VAL A 210 -6.01 15.20 8.73
N SER A 211 -4.85 14.62 8.40
CA SER A 211 -3.88 14.18 9.41
C SER A 211 -3.41 15.33 10.29
N SER A 212 -3.11 16.49 9.70
CA SER A 212 -2.71 17.69 10.45
C SER A 212 -3.80 18.20 11.39
N GLN A 213 -5.07 18.23 10.93
CA GLN A 213 -6.19 18.67 11.75
C GLN A 213 -6.42 17.72 12.93
N LEU A 214 -6.42 16.41 12.68
CA LEU A 214 -6.59 15.41 13.73
C LEU A 214 -5.39 15.41 14.70
N ASP A 215 -4.16 15.59 14.23
CA ASP A 215 -2.98 15.62 15.11
C ASP A 215 -2.93 16.84 16.02
N GLY A 216 -3.40 18.01 15.54
CA GLY A 216 -3.41 19.25 16.31
C GLY A 216 -4.22 19.17 17.61
N ILE A 217 -5.20 18.27 17.65
CA ILE A 217 -6.15 18.10 18.77
C ILE A 217 -6.01 16.77 19.50
N THR A 218 -5.32 15.78 18.90
CA THR A 218 -5.14 14.47 19.52
C THR A 218 -4.03 14.56 20.59
N SER A 219 -4.36 14.31 21.85
CA SER A 219 -3.37 14.21 22.94
C SER A 219 -2.64 12.86 22.99
N ASP A 220 -3.24 11.83 22.38
CA ASP A 220 -2.67 10.49 22.25
C ASP A 220 -1.52 10.45 21.22
N THR A 221 -0.29 10.32 21.72
CA THR A 221 0.90 10.20 20.87
C THR A 221 0.88 8.96 19.99
N GLY A 222 0.25 7.87 20.43
CA GLY A 222 0.13 6.62 19.67
C GLY A 222 -0.69 6.80 18.39
N LEU A 223 -1.79 7.55 18.44
CA LEU A 223 -2.60 7.84 17.25
C LEU A 223 -1.88 8.75 16.24
N ARG A 224 -1.07 9.71 16.72
CA ARG A 224 -0.20 10.52 15.85
C ARG A 224 0.85 9.63 15.15
N ASP A 225 1.45 8.70 15.88
CA ASP A 225 2.42 7.77 15.32
C ASP A 225 1.79 6.81 14.31
N VAL A 226 0.55 6.34 14.55
CA VAL A 226 -0.23 5.56 13.56
C VAL A 226 -0.47 6.36 12.29
N ARG A 227 -0.89 7.63 12.38
CA ARG A 227 -1.11 8.48 11.19
C ARG A 227 0.18 8.71 10.40
N ARG A 228 1.29 8.94 11.10
CA ARG A 228 2.63 9.04 10.47
C ARG A 228 3.05 7.74 9.79
N ALA A 229 2.83 6.60 10.45
CA ALA A 229 3.13 5.29 9.89
C ALA A 229 2.28 5.06 8.64
N TYR A 230 0.95 5.26 8.73
CA TYR A 230 0.02 5.14 7.61
C TYR A 230 0.46 5.99 6.40
N ALA A 231 0.71 7.28 6.62
CA ALA A 231 1.12 8.21 5.58
C ALA A 231 2.44 7.84 4.89
N ARG A 232 3.35 7.12 5.59
CA ARG A 232 4.58 6.59 4.98
C ARG A 232 4.33 5.30 4.21
N VAL A 233 3.58 4.36 4.79
CA VAL A 233 3.36 3.05 4.16
C VAL A 233 2.37 3.11 3.00
N SER A 234 1.50 4.12 2.94
CA SER A 234 0.54 4.32 1.85
C SER A 234 1.13 5.12 0.68
N GLN A 235 2.41 5.52 0.73
CA GLN A 235 3.02 6.32 -0.34
C GLN A 235 3.05 5.52 -1.65
N PRO A 236 2.52 6.07 -2.77
CA PRO A 236 2.43 5.33 -4.03
C PRO A 236 3.78 4.86 -4.60
N GLN A 237 4.85 5.61 -4.35
CA GLN A 237 6.18 5.37 -4.97
C GLN A 237 7.14 4.56 -4.10
N ARG A 238 6.91 4.50 -2.78
CA ARG A 238 7.87 3.93 -1.81
C ARG A 238 7.23 3.07 -0.73
N GLY A 239 5.90 3.08 -0.64
CA GLY A 239 5.14 2.29 0.30
C GLY A 239 4.64 0.98 -0.30
N ILE A 240 3.64 0.40 0.37
CA ILE A 240 3.00 -0.87 0.03
C ILE A 240 2.41 -0.88 -1.39
N PRO A 241 1.76 0.21 -1.89
CA PRO A 241 1.29 0.23 -3.28
C PRO A 241 2.40 0.05 -4.32
N ALA A 242 3.61 0.57 -4.04
CA ALA A 242 4.75 0.42 -4.94
C ALA A 242 5.19 -1.05 -5.03
N LEU A 243 5.17 -1.77 -3.89
CA LEU A 243 5.45 -3.20 -3.85
C LEU A 243 4.40 -3.98 -4.63
N GLU A 244 3.10 -3.69 -4.44
CA GLU A 244 2.04 -4.36 -5.19
C GLU A 244 2.22 -4.21 -6.71
N VAL A 245 2.41 -2.98 -7.18
CA VAL A 245 2.64 -2.72 -8.61
C VAL A 245 3.88 -3.47 -9.10
N THR A 246 4.97 -3.43 -8.32
CA THR A 246 6.22 -4.10 -8.69
C THR A 246 6.05 -5.61 -8.77
N LEU A 247 5.42 -6.24 -7.77
CA LEU A 247 5.21 -7.69 -7.78
C LEU A 247 4.27 -8.11 -8.92
N ARG A 248 3.22 -7.34 -9.22
CA ARG A 248 2.29 -7.66 -10.30
C ARG A 248 2.86 -7.43 -11.69
N VAL A 249 3.81 -6.51 -11.87
CA VAL A 249 4.35 -6.14 -13.20
C VAL A 249 5.73 -6.77 -13.45
N ALA A 250 6.65 -6.67 -12.49
CA ALA A 250 8.02 -7.11 -12.68
C ALA A 250 8.14 -8.64 -12.69
N VAL A 251 7.42 -9.36 -11.82
CA VAL A 251 7.49 -10.83 -11.76
C VAL A 251 7.07 -11.48 -13.10
N PRO A 252 5.90 -11.16 -13.69
CA PRO A 252 5.54 -11.71 -14.99
C PRO A 252 6.54 -11.34 -16.09
N SER A 253 7.09 -10.11 -16.05
CA SER A 253 8.07 -9.65 -17.03
C SER A 253 9.37 -10.44 -16.95
N VAL A 254 9.92 -10.67 -15.75
CA VAL A 254 11.14 -11.48 -15.57
C VAL A 254 10.93 -12.92 -16.04
N LEU A 255 9.77 -13.52 -15.73
CA LEU A 255 9.44 -14.87 -16.18
C LEU A 255 9.24 -14.94 -17.71
N GLY A 256 8.66 -13.90 -18.31
CA GLY A 256 8.53 -13.75 -19.76
C GLY A 256 9.90 -13.63 -20.45
N ASP A 257 10.81 -12.85 -19.88
CA ASP A 257 12.19 -12.72 -20.37
C ASP A 257 12.92 -14.06 -20.32
N LEU A 258 12.80 -14.79 -19.20
CA LEU A 258 13.39 -16.13 -19.03
C LEU A 258 12.90 -17.13 -20.09
N GLN A 259 11.63 -17.05 -20.47
CA GLN A 259 11.04 -17.91 -21.49
C GLN A 259 11.50 -17.53 -22.92
N SER A 260 11.66 -16.23 -23.18
CA SER A 260 11.88 -15.69 -24.54
C SER A 260 13.36 -15.66 -24.93
N SER A 261 14.24 -15.38 -23.98
CA SER A 261 15.68 -15.39 -24.18
C SER A 261 16.42 -15.51 -22.85
N PRO A 262 17.13 -16.62 -22.59
CA PRO A 262 17.95 -16.76 -21.38
C PRO A 262 19.24 -15.92 -21.44
N ALA A 263 19.61 -15.36 -22.60
CA ALA A 263 20.84 -14.58 -22.84
C ALA A 263 21.06 -13.37 -21.91
N PRO A 264 20.07 -12.51 -21.59
CA PRO A 264 20.23 -11.40 -20.63
C PRO A 264 20.65 -11.82 -19.22
N PHE A 265 20.59 -13.11 -18.87
CA PHE A 265 20.99 -13.63 -17.58
C PHE A 265 22.40 -14.24 -17.56
N MET A 266 23.15 -14.16 -18.67
CA MET A 266 24.43 -14.86 -18.90
C MET A 266 25.72 -14.00 -18.72
N ARG A 267 25.77 -13.06 -17.76
CA ARG A 267 27.00 -12.29 -17.50
C ARG A 267 27.61 -12.60 -16.13
#